data_AF-A0A961GIC4-F1
#
_entry.id   AF-A0A961GIC4-F1
#
_cell.length_a   1.000
_cell.length_b   1.000
_cell.length_c   1.000
_cell.angle_alpha   90.00
_cell.angle_beta   90.00
_cell.angle_gamma   90.00
#
_symmetry.space_group_name_H-M   'P 1'
#
loop_
_entity.id
_entity.type
_entity.pdbx_description
1 polymer ?
#
loop_
_entity_poly.entity_id
_entity_poly.type
_entity_poly.pdbx_seq_one_letter_code
_entity_poly.pdbx_strand_id
1 'polypeptide(L)'
;LRWHGESMIIDPWGTVLARGPVSDAVDDSSRHGTVVVADLDLGRLAEVRAQLPSLANRRPSAYRWPTAPAGVDPEASPAPR
;
A
#
# COMPACT_ATOMS: atom_id res chain seq x y z
N LEU A 1 24.34 -5.71 -0.16
CA LEU A 1 22.96 -5.94 -0.67
C LEU A 1 22.71 -4.99 -1.84
N ARG A 2 22.04 -5.45 -2.90
CA ARG A 2 21.54 -4.58 -3.98
C ARG A 2 20.01 -4.47 -3.82
N TRP A 3 19.49 -3.27 -4.01
CA TRP A 3 18.05 -2.95 -3.97
C TRP A 3 17.58 -2.73 -5.40
N HIS A 4 16.36 -3.13 -5.76
CA HIS A 4 15.87 -3.09 -7.15
C HIS A 4 15.08 -1.83 -7.53
N GLY A 5 14.75 -0.97 -6.56
CA GLY A 5 13.96 0.25 -6.82
C GLY A 5 12.48 -0.07 -7.05
N GLU A 6 11.88 0.53 -8.07
CA GLU A 6 10.48 0.29 -8.50
C GLU A 6 9.40 0.57 -7.44
N SER A 7 9.55 1.64 -6.66
CA SER A 7 8.44 2.12 -5.82
C SER A 7 7.21 2.43 -6.68
N MET A 8 6.02 2.05 -6.21
CA MET A 8 4.79 2.13 -7.02
C MET A 8 3.58 2.64 -6.22
N ILE A 9 2.68 3.30 -6.93
CA ILE A 9 1.33 3.66 -6.46
C ILE A 9 0.34 2.88 -7.31
N ILE A 10 -0.56 2.12 -6.69
CA ILE A 10 -1.48 1.19 -7.37
C ILE A 10 -2.92 1.43 -6.90
N ASP A 11 -3.86 1.39 -7.84
CA ASP A 11 -5.29 1.45 -7.54
C ASP A 11 -5.85 0.09 -7.04
N PRO A 12 -7.10 0.01 -6.56
CA PRO A 12 -7.67 -1.25 -6.07
C PRO A 12 -7.95 -2.35 -7.12
N TRP A 13 -7.73 -2.12 -8.42
CA TRP A 13 -7.85 -3.11 -9.52
C TRP A 13 -6.47 -3.62 -9.93
N GLY A 14 -5.41 -3.09 -9.33
CA GLY A 14 -4.04 -3.41 -9.71
C GLY A 14 -3.48 -2.49 -10.80
N THR A 15 -4.17 -1.41 -11.18
CA THR A 15 -3.63 -0.44 -12.13
C THR A 15 -2.48 0.34 -11.49
N VAL A 16 -1.34 0.38 -12.16
CA VAL A 16 -0.16 1.13 -11.72
C VAL A 16 -0.33 2.59 -12.13
N LEU A 17 -0.51 3.48 -11.15
CA LEU A 17 -0.68 4.92 -11.37
C LEU A 17 0.65 5.65 -11.50
N ALA A 18 1.68 5.21 -10.77
CA ALA A 18 3.04 5.72 -10.87
C ALA A 18 4.05 4.63 -10.49
N ARG A 19 5.24 4.67 -11.12
CA ARG A 19 6.33 3.71 -10.88
C ARG A 19 7.68 4.39 -11.00
N GLY A 20 8.56 4.12 -10.03
CA GLY A 20 9.95 4.57 -10.05
C GLY A 20 10.82 3.69 -10.95
N PRO A 21 12.03 4.13 -11.30
CA PRO A 21 12.92 3.38 -12.19
C PRO A 21 13.47 2.10 -11.54
N VAL A 22 13.88 1.14 -12.37
CA VAL A 22 14.65 -0.03 -11.96
C VAL A 22 16.09 0.39 -11.65
N SER A 23 16.64 -0.06 -10.53
CA SER A 23 17.92 0.43 -10.02
C SER A 23 19.16 0.08 -10.85
N ASP A 24 19.08 -0.94 -11.69
CA ASP A 24 20.13 -1.34 -12.64
C ASP A 24 20.11 -0.52 -13.94
N ALA A 25 19.00 0.16 -14.23
CA ALA A 25 18.85 1.10 -15.34
C ALA A 25 19.29 2.54 -14.99
N VAL A 26 19.68 2.79 -13.74
CA VAL A 26 20.13 4.10 -13.27
C VAL A 26 21.67 4.10 -13.18
N ASP A 27 22.32 4.98 -13.93
CA ASP A 27 23.77 5.20 -13.85
C ASP A 27 24.19 5.58 -12.41
N ASP A 28 25.41 5.22 -12.01
CA ASP A 28 25.93 5.43 -10.65
C ASP A 28 25.93 6.92 -10.26
N SER A 29 26.04 7.82 -11.25
CA SER A 29 25.93 9.28 -11.09
C SER A 29 24.49 9.79 -10.79
N SER A 30 23.47 8.99 -11.12
CA SER A 30 22.05 9.32 -11.02
C SER A 30 21.35 8.64 -9.82
N ARG A 31 22.13 8.08 -8.87
CA ARG A 31 21.63 7.44 -7.64
C ARG A 31 21.08 8.42 -6.60
N HIS A 32 20.25 9.36 -7.03
CA HIS A 32 19.44 10.18 -6.12
C HIS A 32 18.12 9.48 -5.81
N GLY A 33 17.55 9.79 -4.63
CA GLY A 33 16.23 9.29 -4.26
C GLY A 33 15.18 9.70 -5.30
N THR A 34 14.33 8.76 -5.71
CA THR A 34 13.21 9.04 -6.62
C THR A 34 11.94 9.32 -5.84
N VAL A 35 11.22 10.37 -6.22
CA VAL A 35 9.86 10.65 -5.74
C VAL A 35 8.87 10.29 -6.85
N VAL A 36 7.88 9.46 -6.52
CA VAL A 36 6.75 9.13 -7.41
C VAL A 36 5.48 9.76 -6.86
N VAL A 37 4.69 10.37 -7.73
CA VAL A 37 3.45 11.08 -7.37
C VAL A 37 2.35 10.61 -8.31
N ALA A 38 1.14 10.45 -7.78
CA ALA A 38 -0.06 10.15 -8.55
C ALA A 38 -1.27 10.87 -7.93
N ASP A 39 -2.20 11.29 -8.77
CA ASP A 39 -3.51 11.78 -8.34
C ASP A 39 -4.44 10.60 -8.06
N LEU A 40 -5.14 10.66 -6.93
CA LEU A 40 -6.08 9.63 -6.51
C LEU A 40 -7.52 10.13 -6.60
N ASP A 41 -8.35 9.41 -7.35
CA ASP A 41 -9.80 9.62 -7.36
C ASP A 41 -10.44 8.87 -6.18
N LEU A 42 -10.67 9.61 -5.09
CA LEU A 42 -11.31 9.07 -3.90
C LEU A 42 -12.82 8.81 -4.08
N GLY A 43 -13.47 9.49 -5.03
CA GLY A 43 -14.87 9.24 -5.37
C GLY A 43 -15.02 7.87 -6.01
N ARG A 44 -14.18 7.58 -7.01
CA ARG A 44 -14.11 6.27 -7.67
C ARG A 44 -13.78 5.14 -6.67
N LEU A 45 -12.88 5.40 -5.73
CA LEU A 45 -12.55 4.45 -4.65
C LEU A 45 -13.77 4.14 -3.78
N ALA A 46 -14.55 5.16 -3.40
CA ALA A 46 -15.74 5.00 -2.56
C ALA A 46 -16.84 4.21 -3.29
N GLU A 47 -17.12 4.55 -4.56
CA GLU A 47 -18.09 3.84 -5.39
C GLU A 47 -17.82 2.36 -5.46
N VAL A 48 -16.56 1.98 -5.65
CA VAL A 48 -16.24 0.56 -5.74
C VAL A 48 -16.41 -0.10 -4.40
N ARG A 49 -15.91 0.50 -3.31
CA ARG A 49 -16.04 -0.11 -1.98
C ARG A 49 -17.51 -0.37 -1.65
N ALA A 50 -18.44 0.41 -2.23
CA ALA A 50 -19.87 0.13 -2.17
C ALA A 50 -20.31 -1.02 -3.09
N GLN A 51 -19.80 -1.11 -4.32
CA GLN A 51 -20.11 -2.20 -5.28
C GLN A 51 -19.56 -3.57 -4.84
N LEU A 52 -18.36 -3.61 -4.27
CA LEU A 52 -17.70 -4.81 -3.77
C LEU A 52 -17.29 -4.61 -2.30
N PRO A 53 -18.23 -4.78 -1.35
CA PRO A 53 -18.02 -4.47 0.06
C PRO A 53 -17.26 -5.61 0.78
N SER A 54 -16.07 -5.95 0.28
CA SER A 54 -15.23 -7.05 0.77
C SER A 54 -14.95 -6.98 2.27
N LEU A 55 -14.88 -5.78 2.85
CA LEU A 55 -14.72 -5.59 4.29
C LEU A 55 -16.01 -5.87 5.08
N ALA A 56 -17.17 -5.45 4.58
CA ALA A 56 -18.45 -5.71 5.23
C ALA A 56 -18.81 -7.20 5.22
N ASN A 57 -18.38 -7.91 4.17
CA ASN A 57 -18.59 -9.34 4.00
C ASN A 57 -17.55 -10.20 4.75
N ARG A 58 -16.67 -9.60 5.58
CA ARG A 58 -15.69 -10.36 6.37
C ARG A 58 -16.39 -11.30 7.36
N ARG A 59 -15.75 -12.45 7.61
CA ARG A 59 -16.13 -13.42 8.65
C ARG A 59 -14.99 -13.50 9.68
N PRO A 60 -14.94 -12.59 10.68
CA PRO A 60 -13.81 -12.52 11.62
C PRO A 60 -13.59 -13.82 12.40
N SER A 61 -14.64 -14.63 12.61
CA SER A 61 -14.51 -15.93 13.28
C SER A 61 -13.84 -17.00 12.41
N ALA A 62 -13.77 -16.81 11.09
CA ALA A 62 -13.22 -17.78 10.15
C ALA A 62 -11.69 -17.67 9.98
N TYR A 63 -11.08 -16.59 10.47
CA TYR A 63 -9.63 -16.39 10.41
C TYR A 63 -9.14 -15.61 11.62
N ARG A 64 -7.99 -16.02 12.18
CA ARG A 64 -7.30 -15.22 13.19
C ARG A 64 -6.27 -14.36 12.50
N TRP A 65 -6.44 -13.04 12.56
CA TRP A 65 -5.33 -12.15 12.22
C TRP A 65 -4.23 -12.37 13.26
N PRO A 66 -2.95 -12.49 12.88
CA PRO A 66 -1.88 -12.48 13.87
C PRO A 66 -1.98 -11.16 14.63
N THR A 67 -2.44 -11.23 15.89
CA THR A 67 -2.23 -10.15 16.85
C THR A 67 -0.73 -9.87 16.86
N ALA A 68 -0.36 -8.59 16.93
CA ALA A 68 1.03 -8.13 16.86
C ALA A 68 1.96 -9.07 17.66
N PRO A 69 3.19 -9.33 17.16
CA PRO A 69 4.10 -10.29 17.78
C PRO A 69 4.19 -10.03 19.29
N ALA A 70 4.15 -11.10 20.09
CA ALA A 70 4.15 -11.02 21.55
C ALA A 70 5.23 -10.02 22.02
N GLY A 71 4.78 -8.89 22.59
CA GLY A 71 5.65 -7.77 22.98
C GLY A 71 5.26 -6.39 22.43
N VAL A 72 4.24 -6.27 21.57
CA VAL A 72 3.67 -4.97 21.18
C VAL A 72 2.34 -4.75 21.89
N ASP A 73 2.29 -3.76 22.77
CA ASP A 73 1.07 -3.42 23.51
C ASP A 73 -0.07 -3.06 22.54
N PRO A 74 -1.24 -3.75 22.60
CA PRO A 74 -2.34 -3.53 21.68
C PRO A 74 -3.06 -2.18 21.88
N GLU A 75 -2.78 -1.48 22.98
CA GLU A 75 -3.37 -0.18 23.33
C GLU A 75 -2.64 1.01 22.70
N ALA A 76 -1.45 0.79 22.11
CA ALA A 76 -0.65 1.85 21.48
C ALA A 76 -1.11 2.24 20.06
N SER A 77 -2.29 1.78 19.61
CA SER A 77 -2.88 2.27 18.37
C SER A 77 -3.62 3.58 18.67
N PRO A 78 -3.12 4.76 18.26
CA PRO A 78 -3.90 5.98 18.40
C PRO A 78 -5.17 5.82 17.57
N ALA A 79 -6.32 6.04 18.22
CA ALA A 79 -7.61 6.12 17.54
C ALA A 79 -7.48 7.06 16.33
N PRO A 80 -8.04 6.70 15.16
CA PRO A 80 -8.04 7.61 14.02
C PRO A 80 -8.77 8.90 14.45
N ARG A 81 -8.13 10.06 14.26
CA ARG A 81 -8.81 11.36 14.40
C ARG A 81 -9.84 11.54 13.30
#